data_AF-A0A367Y1R7-F1
#
_entry.id   AF-A0A367Y1R7-F1
#
_cell.length_a   1.000
_cell.length_b   1.000
_cell.length_c   1.000
_cell.angle_alpha   90.00
_cell.angle_beta   90.00
_cell.angle_gamma   90.00
#
_symmetry.space_group_name_H-M   'P 1'
#
loop_
_entity.id
_entity.type
_entity.pdbx_description
1 polymer ?
#
loop_
_entity_poly.entity_id
_entity_poly.type
_entity_poly.pdbx_seq_one_letter_code
_entity_poly.pdbx_strand_id
1 'polypeptide(L)'
;MICGICETQESKYKCPKCSIAYCSIACYKSPDHSHENITTTTPTTTTKPELKIPNVQEHDKFGRILQDIEIRYFLKEPSLQIHLLTIIKILNDPSFTQKNLTIEQKQDVANLKINDLRTGGVEENKLVEEFIQRVLYLIYTTQD
;
A
#
# COMPACT_ATOMS: atom_id res chain seq x y z
N MET A 1 17.67 26.96 -6.71
CA MET A 1 18.21 25.67 -6.20
C MET A 1 18.68 24.85 -7.40
N ILE A 2 19.78 24.13 -7.30
CA ILE A 2 20.31 23.32 -8.40
C ILE A 2 19.64 21.93 -8.41
N CYS A 3 19.56 21.29 -9.57
CA CYS A 3 19.01 19.96 -9.73
C CYS A 3 19.82 18.94 -8.91
N GLY A 4 19.20 18.25 -7.94
CA GLY A 4 19.86 17.21 -7.14
C GLY A 4 20.08 15.88 -7.88
N ILE A 5 20.04 15.88 -9.21
CA ILE A 5 20.19 14.68 -10.05
C ILE A 5 21.36 14.88 -11.00
N CYS A 6 21.35 15.98 -11.76
CA CYS A 6 22.44 16.30 -12.68
C CYS A 6 23.38 17.39 -12.18
N GLU A 7 23.07 18.06 -11.06
CA GLU A 7 23.86 19.12 -10.41
C GLU A 7 24.41 20.22 -11.32
N THR A 8 23.82 20.39 -12.50
CA THR A 8 24.34 21.28 -13.57
C THR A 8 23.38 22.40 -13.91
N GLN A 9 22.08 22.17 -13.73
CA GLN A 9 21.01 23.10 -14.12
C GLN A 9 20.14 23.46 -12.91
N GLU A 10 19.51 24.64 -12.97
CA GLU A 10 18.54 25.05 -11.97
C GLU A 10 17.32 24.12 -11.94
N SER A 11 16.89 23.74 -10.74
CA SER A 11 15.73 22.86 -10.53
C SER A 11 14.43 23.61 -10.82
N LYS A 12 13.55 23.01 -11.63
CA LYS A 12 12.23 23.56 -11.99
C LYS A 12 11.07 22.84 -11.31
N TYR A 13 11.30 21.60 -10.88
CA TYR A 13 10.26 20.71 -10.36
C TYR A 13 10.76 19.97 -9.12
N LYS A 14 9.83 19.42 -8.33
CA LYS A 14 10.14 18.63 -7.12
C LYS A 14 9.45 17.28 -7.20
N CYS A 15 10.19 16.20 -6.95
CA CYS A 15 9.66 14.85 -7.01
C CYS A 15 8.72 14.59 -5.82
N PRO A 16 7.47 14.12 -6.03
CA PRO A 16 6.54 13.86 -4.92
C PRO A 16 6.90 12.61 -4.09
N LYS A 17 7.79 11.75 -4.58
CA LYS A 17 8.17 10.50 -3.90
C LYS A 17 9.37 10.65 -2.97
N CYS A 18 10.42 11.33 -3.42
CA CYS A 18 11.67 11.52 -2.65
C CYS A 18 11.96 13.00 -2.33
N SER A 19 11.09 13.92 -2.73
CA SER A 19 11.26 15.37 -2.51
C SER A 19 12.50 16.01 -3.15
N ILE A 20 13.23 15.29 -4.02
CA ILE A 20 14.39 15.85 -4.72
C ILE A 20 13.98 16.88 -5.78
N ALA A 21 14.70 17.99 -5.86
CA ALA A 21 14.47 19.04 -6.85
C ALA A 21 15.19 18.70 -8.15
N TYR A 22 14.51 18.77 -9.30
CA TYR A 22 15.04 18.37 -10.59
C TYR A 22 14.76 19.40 -11.71
N CYS A 23 15.62 19.47 -12.73
CA CYS A 23 15.51 20.48 -13.79
C CYS A 23 14.51 20.11 -14.90
N SER A 24 14.36 18.82 -15.22
CA SER A 24 13.54 18.37 -16.36
C SER A 24 13.09 16.91 -16.24
N ILE A 25 12.16 16.50 -17.13
CA ILE A 25 11.66 15.12 -17.20
C ILE A 25 12.79 14.07 -17.42
N ALA A 26 13.90 14.48 -18.06
CA ALA A 26 15.05 13.62 -18.28
C ALA A 26 15.71 13.24 -16.96
N CYS A 27 15.91 14.21 -16.06
CA CYS A 27 16.39 13.95 -14.70
C CYS A 27 15.37 13.15 -13.89
N TYR A 28 14.07 13.41 -14.06
CA TYR A 28 13.02 12.63 -13.38
C TYR A 28 13.01 11.14 -13.77
N LYS A 29 13.44 10.78 -14.98
CA LYS A 29 13.51 9.40 -15.46
C LYS A 29 14.94 8.83 -15.45
N SER A 30 15.92 9.57 -14.93
CA SER A 30 17.32 9.12 -14.92
C SER A 30 17.47 7.90 -14.01
N PRO A 31 18.34 6.93 -14.34
CA PRO A 31 18.73 5.88 -13.39
C PRO A 31 19.34 6.45 -12.10
N ASP A 32 19.97 7.63 -12.16
CA ASP A 32 20.49 8.33 -10.97
C ASP A 32 19.38 8.88 -10.07
N HIS A 33 18.15 8.98 -10.57
CA HIS A 33 16.97 9.30 -9.76
C HIS A 33 16.43 8.02 -9.11
N SER A 34 17.27 7.42 -8.26
CA SER A 34 16.90 6.22 -7.53
C SER A 34 16.11 6.58 -6.26
N HIS A 35 15.05 5.81 -6.00
CA HIS A 35 14.23 5.95 -4.80
C HIS A 35 14.67 5.00 -3.69
N GLU A 36 15.90 4.48 -3.78
CA GLU A 36 16.45 3.54 -2.81
C GLU A 36 17.13 4.30 -1.66
N ASN A 37 16.64 4.03 -0.45
CA ASN A 37 17.05 4.62 0.83
C ASN A 37 16.70 6.10 1.08
N ILE A 38 15.53 6.32 1.68
CA ILE A 38 15.35 7.44 2.62
C ILE A 38 15.24 6.83 4.02
N THR A 39 16.39 6.46 4.59
CA THR A 39 16.58 6.39 6.05
C THR A 39 17.18 7.71 6.51
N THR A 40 16.36 8.45 7.26
CA THR A 40 16.67 9.41 8.32
C THR A 40 18.07 10.05 8.38
N THR A 41 18.16 11.34 8.08
CA THR A 41 18.93 12.29 8.91
C THR A 41 18.21 13.64 8.97
N THR A 42 17.59 13.91 10.13
CA THR A 42 17.24 15.25 10.63
C THR A 42 18.51 16.10 10.84
N PRO A 43 18.45 17.45 10.74
CA PRO A 43 18.06 18.23 11.92
C PRO A 43 17.21 19.49 11.67
N THR A 44 16.37 19.75 12.68
CA THR A 44 15.85 21.05 13.18
C THR A 44 14.69 21.78 12.47
N THR A 45 13.57 21.76 13.21
CA THR A 45 12.65 22.88 13.54
C THR A 45 11.90 23.57 12.40
N THR A 46 10.59 23.31 12.29
CA THR A 46 9.54 24.33 12.48
C THR A 46 8.17 23.63 12.61
N THR A 47 7.43 24.06 13.62
CA THR A 47 6.15 23.65 14.18
C THR A 47 4.99 23.56 13.18
N LYS A 48 4.26 22.42 13.09
CA LYS A 48 2.83 22.34 12.69
C LYS A 48 2.19 20.99 13.09
N PRO A 49 0.91 20.92 13.51
CA PRO A 49 0.36 19.84 14.33
C PRO A 49 0.36 18.45 13.68
N GLU A 50 0.72 17.49 14.53
CA GLU A 50 0.86 16.08 14.28
C GLU A 50 -0.49 15.37 14.13
N LEU A 51 -0.76 14.86 12.92
CA LEU A 51 -1.59 13.67 12.76
C LEU A 51 -0.69 12.47 13.02
N LYS A 52 -0.83 11.87 14.21
CA LYS A 52 -0.14 10.64 14.60
C LYS A 52 -0.58 9.52 13.67
N ILE A 53 0.21 9.23 12.65
CA ILE A 53 0.14 7.95 11.94
C ILE A 53 0.77 6.93 12.89
N PRO A 54 0.06 5.85 13.28
CA PRO A 54 0.65 4.81 14.10
C PRO A 54 1.89 4.24 13.42
N ASN A 55 2.99 4.25 14.16
CA ASN A 55 4.27 3.64 13.83
C ASN A 55 4.07 2.13 13.57
N VAL A 56 3.96 1.73 12.31
CA VAL A 56 3.95 0.31 11.92
C VAL A 56 5.39 -0.17 11.96
N GLN A 57 5.72 -0.95 12.98
CA GLN A 57 7.06 -1.51 13.21
C GLN A 57 7.52 -2.32 11.98
N GLU A 58 8.73 -2.03 11.49
CA GLU A 58 9.38 -2.54 10.27
C GLU A 58 9.72 -4.05 10.26
N HIS A 59 9.10 -4.87 11.13
CA HIS A 59 9.26 -6.33 11.15
C HIS A 59 7.95 -7.11 10.91
N ASP A 60 6.95 -6.44 10.34
CA ASP A 60 5.61 -6.99 10.21
C ASP A 60 5.45 -7.86 8.95
N LYS A 61 4.75 -8.99 9.05
CA LYS A 61 4.52 -9.97 7.95
C LYS A 61 3.93 -9.30 6.70
N PHE A 62 3.24 -8.19 6.90
CA PHE A 62 2.65 -7.35 5.86
C PHE A 62 3.66 -6.53 5.07
N GLY A 63 4.85 -6.25 5.61
CA GLY A 63 5.92 -5.54 4.91
C GLY A 63 6.39 -6.29 3.65
N ARG A 64 6.58 -7.61 3.75
CA ARG A 64 6.93 -8.46 2.59
C ARG A 64 5.81 -8.50 1.55
N ILE A 65 4.56 -8.58 1.99
CA ILE A 65 3.39 -8.54 1.10
C ILE A 65 3.40 -7.23 0.28
N LEU A 66 3.69 -6.09 0.92
CA LEU A 66 3.74 -4.80 0.24
C LEU A 66 4.95 -4.62 -0.68
N GLN A 67 6.04 -5.35 -0.44
CA GLN A 67 7.23 -5.34 -1.29
C GLN A 67 7.10 -6.27 -2.51
N ASP A 68 6.20 -7.25 -2.46
CA ASP A 68 6.01 -8.21 -3.53
C ASP A 68 5.49 -7.58 -4.84
N ILE A 69 6.15 -7.89 -5.96
CA ILE A 69 5.87 -7.29 -7.25
C ILE A 69 4.48 -7.73 -7.78
N GLU A 70 4.13 -9.01 -7.59
CA GLU A 70 2.85 -9.55 -8.06
C GLU A 70 1.69 -8.97 -7.25
N ILE A 71 1.81 -8.91 -5.91
CA ILE A 71 0.84 -8.22 -5.06
C ILE A 71 0.63 -6.78 -5.52
N ARG A 72 1.71 -6.02 -5.77
CA ARG A 72 1.60 -4.63 -6.24
C ARG A 72 0.98 -4.52 -7.63
N TYR A 73 1.14 -5.52 -8.48
CA TYR A 73 0.47 -5.58 -9.77
C TYR A 73 -1.03 -5.84 -9.59
N PHE A 74 -1.41 -6.85 -8.82
CA PHE A 74 -2.80 -7.15 -8.49
C PHE A 74 -3.53 -5.95 -7.90
N LEU A 75 -2.90 -5.22 -6.96
CA LEU A 75 -3.48 -4.04 -6.32
C LEU A 75 -3.77 -2.87 -7.29
N LYS A 76 -3.28 -2.89 -8.54
CA LYS A 76 -3.64 -1.90 -9.57
C LYS A 76 -4.95 -2.25 -10.29
N GLU A 77 -5.39 -3.49 -10.22
CA GLU A 77 -6.56 -3.96 -10.97
C GLU A 77 -7.85 -3.40 -10.35
N PRO A 78 -8.67 -2.64 -11.11
CA PRO A 78 -9.86 -1.99 -10.56
C PRO A 78 -10.89 -2.96 -9.98
N SER A 79 -11.05 -4.13 -10.60
CA SER A 79 -11.97 -5.18 -10.13
C SER A 79 -11.57 -5.69 -8.75
N LEU A 80 -10.27 -5.96 -8.52
CA LEU A 80 -9.76 -6.34 -7.22
C LEU A 80 -9.96 -5.23 -6.19
N GLN A 81 -9.65 -3.98 -6.55
CA GLN A 81 -9.81 -2.84 -5.66
C GLN A 81 -11.24 -2.69 -5.15
N ILE A 82 -12.26 -2.89 -6.01
CA ILE A 82 -13.67 -2.81 -5.60
C ILE A 82 -14.00 -3.86 -4.54
N HIS A 83 -13.54 -5.10 -4.72
CA HIS A 83 -13.77 -6.18 -3.76
C HIS A 83 -13.05 -5.89 -2.42
N LEU A 84 -11.78 -5.47 -2.47
CA LEU A 84 -11.02 -5.11 -1.27
C LEU A 84 -11.64 -3.92 -0.53
N LEU A 85 -12.08 -2.88 -1.25
CA LEU A 85 -12.76 -1.73 -0.66
C LEU A 85 -14.07 -2.13 0.01
N THR A 86 -14.81 -3.08 -0.56
CA THR A 86 -16.03 -3.62 0.05
C THR A 86 -15.72 -4.29 1.39
N ILE A 87 -14.69 -5.14 1.44
CA ILE A 87 -14.24 -5.80 2.66
C ILE A 87 -13.76 -4.77 3.71
N ILE A 88 -12.99 -3.77 3.29
CA ILE A 88 -12.53 -2.68 4.16
C ILE A 88 -13.72 -1.91 4.75
N LYS A 89 -14.77 -1.66 3.96
CA LYS A 89 -16.01 -1.02 4.44
C LYS A 89 -16.75 -1.90 5.46
N ILE A 90 -16.86 -3.21 5.22
CA ILE A 90 -17.47 -4.14 6.20
C ILE A 90 -16.76 -4.05 7.56
N LEU A 91 -15.42 -4.04 7.54
CA LEU A 91 -14.62 -4.03 8.76
C LEU A 91 -14.64 -2.67 9.48
N ASN A 92 -14.55 -1.57 8.73
CA ASN A 92 -14.26 -0.26 9.31
C ASN A 92 -15.45 0.70 9.32
N ASP A 93 -16.41 0.55 8.40
CA ASP A 93 -17.52 1.48 8.26
C ASP A 93 -18.73 1.03 9.13
N PRO A 94 -19.05 1.76 10.22
CA PRO A 94 -20.19 1.44 11.07
C PRO A 94 -21.55 1.69 10.40
N SER A 95 -21.58 2.35 9.23
CA SER A 95 -22.79 2.63 8.45
C SER A 95 -23.01 1.64 7.32
N PHE A 96 -21.96 0.94 6.88
CA PHE A 96 -22.05 -0.11 5.84
C PHE A 96 -22.64 -1.41 6.39
N THR A 97 -22.54 -1.61 7.70
CA THR A 97 -23.03 -2.79 8.41
C THR A 97 -24.14 -2.37 9.39
N GLN A 98 -25.02 -3.31 9.79
CA GLN A 98 -26.12 -3.00 10.71
C GLN A 98 -25.58 -2.36 12.01
N LYS A 99 -26.23 -1.28 12.47
CA LYS A 99 -25.79 -0.53 13.66
C LYS A 99 -25.58 -1.49 14.85
N ASN A 100 -24.41 -1.41 15.47
CA ASN A 100 -23.96 -2.16 16.67
C ASN A 100 -23.43 -3.59 16.46
N LEU A 101 -22.96 -3.96 15.27
CA LEU A 101 -22.18 -5.21 15.13
C LEU A 101 -20.85 -5.11 15.90
N THR A 102 -20.55 -6.16 16.66
CA THR A 102 -19.26 -6.35 17.34
C THR A 102 -18.15 -6.54 16.31
N ILE A 103 -16.89 -6.40 16.76
CA ILE A 103 -15.71 -6.60 15.90
C ILE A 103 -15.71 -8.02 15.30
N GLU A 104 -16.04 -9.03 16.10
CA GLU A 104 -16.14 -10.43 15.68
C GLU A 104 -17.19 -10.62 14.58
N GLN A 105 -18.39 -10.07 14.77
CA GLN A 105 -19.45 -10.18 13.76
C GLN A 105 -19.10 -9.48 12.45
N LYS A 106 -18.36 -8.37 12.49
CA LYS A 106 -17.84 -7.72 11.27
C LYS A 106 -16.81 -8.60 10.57
N GLN A 107 -15.96 -9.29 11.33
CA GLN A 107 -15.00 -10.25 10.78
C GLN A 107 -15.72 -11.43 10.13
N ASP A 108 -16.79 -11.96 10.72
CA ASP A 108 -17.59 -13.04 10.13
C ASP A 108 -18.19 -12.64 8.79
N VAL A 109 -18.77 -11.43 8.70
CA VAL A 109 -19.33 -10.91 7.44
C VAL A 109 -18.24 -10.70 6.40
N ALA A 110 -17.07 -10.19 6.80
CA ALA A 110 -15.92 -10.01 5.90
C ALA A 110 -15.38 -11.36 5.40
N ASN A 111 -15.29 -12.36 6.28
CA ASN A 111 -14.86 -13.71 5.96
C ASN A 111 -15.84 -14.39 4.99
N LEU A 112 -17.15 -14.25 5.22
CA LEU A 112 -18.17 -14.74 4.31
C LEU A 112 -17.98 -14.13 2.91
N LYS A 113 -17.83 -12.80 2.84
CA LYS A 113 -17.62 -12.11 1.56
C LYS A 113 -16.33 -12.55 0.85
N ILE A 114 -15.25 -12.77 1.58
CA ILE A 114 -14.00 -13.29 1.01
C ILE A 114 -14.23 -14.70 0.47
N ASN A 115 -14.87 -15.59 1.24
CA ASN A 115 -15.14 -16.97 0.81
C ASN A 115 -16.02 -17.04 -0.44
N ASP A 116 -17.03 -16.16 -0.55
CA ASP A 116 -17.88 -16.08 -1.75
C ASP A 116 -17.09 -15.69 -3.01
N LEU A 117 -16.00 -14.93 -2.86
CA LEU A 117 -15.13 -14.51 -3.96
C LEU A 117 -14.03 -15.53 -4.31
N ARG A 118 -13.76 -16.49 -3.42
CA ARG A 118 -12.74 -17.53 -3.61
C ARG A 118 -13.25 -18.68 -4.47
N THR A 119 -12.34 -19.57 -4.84
CA THR A 119 -12.70 -20.78 -5.60
C THR A 119 -13.79 -21.58 -4.89
N GLY A 120 -14.87 -21.89 -5.61
CA GLY A 120 -16.05 -22.58 -5.07
C GLY A 120 -17.09 -21.68 -4.40
N GLY A 121 -16.85 -20.37 -4.33
CA GLY A 121 -17.81 -19.38 -3.86
C GLY A 121 -18.82 -18.95 -4.92
N VAL A 122 -19.95 -18.36 -4.49
CA VAL A 122 -21.05 -17.95 -5.40
C VAL A 122 -20.68 -16.76 -6.29
N GLU A 123 -19.69 -15.96 -5.90
CA GLU A 123 -19.15 -14.82 -6.64
C GLU A 123 -17.68 -15.06 -6.99
N GLU A 124 -17.30 -16.32 -7.26
CA GLU A 124 -15.91 -16.72 -7.56
C GLU A 124 -15.26 -15.75 -8.55
N ASN A 125 -14.12 -15.21 -8.15
CA ASN A 125 -13.36 -14.28 -8.96
C ASN A 125 -11.91 -14.75 -9.03
N LYS A 126 -11.50 -15.19 -10.23
CA LYS A 126 -10.15 -15.69 -10.47
C LYS A 126 -9.06 -14.71 -10.02
N LEU A 127 -9.24 -13.41 -10.27
CA LEU A 127 -8.24 -12.41 -9.87
C LEU A 127 -8.13 -12.30 -8.35
N VAL A 128 -9.26 -12.42 -7.64
CA VAL A 128 -9.28 -12.42 -6.17
C VAL A 128 -8.62 -13.68 -5.62
N GLU A 129 -8.88 -14.84 -6.21
CA GLU A 129 -8.23 -16.09 -5.79
C GLU A 129 -6.71 -16.03 -5.98
N GLU A 130 -6.21 -15.63 -7.16
CA GLU A 130 -4.77 -15.52 -7.42
C GLU A 130 -4.09 -14.54 -6.44
N PHE A 131 -4.74 -13.41 -6.17
CA PHE A 131 -4.26 -12.46 -5.16
C PHE A 131 -4.20 -13.08 -3.76
N ILE A 132 -5.26 -13.75 -3.33
CA ILE A 132 -5.31 -14.40 -2.00
C ILE A 132 -4.27 -15.51 -1.91
N GLN A 133 -4.10 -16.35 -2.94
CA GLN A 133 -3.08 -17.39 -2.98
C GLN A 133 -1.69 -16.81 -2.84
N ARG A 134 -1.38 -15.70 -3.53
CA ARG A 134 -0.09 -15.01 -3.39
C ARG A 134 0.12 -14.48 -1.97
N VAL A 135 -0.90 -13.87 -1.38
CA VAL A 135 -0.85 -13.40 0.01
C VAL A 135 -0.59 -14.56 0.98
N LEU A 136 -1.34 -15.65 0.87
CA LEU A 136 -1.19 -16.82 1.74
C LEU A 136 0.18 -17.47 1.57
N TYR A 137 0.67 -17.60 0.33
CA TYR A 137 2.01 -18.09 0.05
C TYR A 137 3.07 -17.25 0.80
N LEU A 138 3.00 -15.93 0.70
CA LEU A 138 3.95 -15.04 1.38
C LEU A 138 3.84 -15.10 2.91
N ILE A 139 2.65 -15.37 3.47
CA ILE A 139 2.46 -15.50 4.92
C ILE A 139 3.02 -16.84 5.43
N TYR A 140 2.74 -17.95 4.75
CA TYR A 140 3.09 -19.28 5.25
C TYR A 140 4.52 -19.72 4.93
N THR A 141 5.16 -19.14 3.92
CA THR A 141 6.57 -19.44 3.58
C THR A 141 7.58 -18.69 4.46
N THR A 142 7.13 -17.99 5.51
CA THR A 142 7.98 -17.17 6.39
C THR A 142 8.12 -17.73 7.81
N GLN A 143 7.76 -18.99 8.02
CA GLN A 143 7.79 -19.66 9.34
C GLN A 143 9.08 -20.48 9.59
N ASP A 144 10.12 -20.33 8.76
CA ASP A 144 11.45 -20.94 8.94
C ASP A 144 12.50 -19.92 9.41
#